data_AF-A0A8X7V8H0-F1
#
_entry.id   AF-A0A8X7V8H0-F1
#
_cell.length_a   1.000
_cell.length_b   1.000
_cell.length_c   1.000
_cell.angle_alpha   90.00
_cell.angle_beta   90.00
_cell.angle_gamma   90.00
#
_symmetry.space_group_name_H-M   'P 1'
#
loop_
_entity.id
_entity.type
_entity.pdbx_description
1 polymer ?
#
loop_
_entity_poly.entity_id
_entity_poly.type
_entity_poly.pdbx_seq_one_letter_code
_entity_poly.pdbx_strand_id
1 'polypeptide(L)'
;MSVKKYRRFFYSLPEVANRPEEKLIALAKAGLKEEIRQGLEKEEFATLDALFEEAEEVEEGLKETPPSSPRKRRRTSPDHRSSKRDASR
;
A
#
# COMPACT_ATOMS: atom_id res chain seq x y z
N MET A 1 -0.67 -5.84 -7.68
CA MET A 1 -2.10 -6.22 -7.60
C MET A 1 -2.64 -5.76 -6.25
N SER A 2 -3.87 -5.26 -6.17
CA SER A 2 -4.51 -4.90 -4.89
C SER A 2 -5.24 -6.09 -4.28
N VAL A 3 -5.51 -6.06 -2.97
CA VAL A 3 -6.19 -7.16 -2.27
C VAL A 3 -7.58 -7.39 -2.84
N LYS A 4 -8.36 -6.34 -3.10
CA LYS A 4 -9.67 -6.44 -3.79
C LYS A 4 -9.59 -7.14 -5.15
N LYS A 5 -8.58 -6.83 -5.96
CA LYS A 5 -8.39 -7.49 -7.26
C LYS A 5 -7.98 -8.94 -7.07
N TYR A 6 -7.10 -9.22 -6.10
CA TYR A 6 -6.64 -10.56 -5.79
C TYR A 6 -7.77 -11.44 -5.25
N ARG A 7 -8.63 -10.94 -4.35
CA ARG A 7 -9.84 -11.60 -3.86
C ARG A 7 -10.73 -12.06 -5.03
N ARG A 8 -11.04 -11.16 -5.96
CA ARG A 8 -11.84 -11.49 -7.16
C ARG A 8 -11.18 -12.57 -8.02
N PHE A 9 -9.87 -12.46 -8.24
CA PHE A 9 -9.11 -13.46 -8.99
C PHE A 9 -9.12 -14.81 -8.28
N PHE A 10 -8.90 -14.82 -6.96
CA PHE A 10 -8.86 -16.03 -6.16
C PHE A 10 -10.18 -16.79 -6.24
N TYR A 11 -11.31 -16.11 -6.03
CA TYR A 11 -12.65 -16.71 -6.18
C TYR A 11 -12.99 -17.17 -7.60
N SER A 12 -12.31 -16.65 -8.63
CA SER A 12 -12.48 -17.13 -10.00
C SER A 12 -11.76 -18.45 -10.29
N LEU A 13 -10.87 -18.91 -9.40
CA LEU A 13 -10.14 -20.16 -9.58
C LEU A 13 -11.06 -21.36 -9.33
N PRO A 14 -11.13 -22.34 -10.26
CA PRO A 14 -11.93 -23.55 -10.09
C PRO A 14 -11.46 -24.42 -8.91
N GLU A 15 -10.25 -24.16 -8.40
CA GLU A 15 -9.69 -24.81 -7.22
C GLU A 15 -10.41 -24.40 -5.93
N VAL A 16 -11.00 -23.21 -5.88
CA VAL A 16 -11.76 -22.71 -4.73
C VAL A 16 -13.04 -23.53 -4.51
N ALA A 17 -13.64 -24.06 -5.58
CA ALA A 17 -14.86 -24.85 -5.48
C ALA A 17 -14.65 -26.27 -4.91
N ASN A 18 -13.42 -26.80 -4.93
CA ASN A 18 -13.15 -28.22 -4.66
C ASN A 18 -12.23 -28.48 -3.45
N ARG A 19 -11.77 -27.44 -2.75
CA ARG A 19 -10.80 -27.56 -1.66
C ARG A 19 -11.40 -27.14 -0.31
N PRO A 20 -10.93 -27.72 0.80
CA PRO A 20 -11.34 -27.28 2.13
C PRO A 20 -10.86 -25.85 2.38
N GLU A 21 -11.65 -25.10 3.13
CA GLU A 21 -11.44 -23.67 3.37
C GLU A 21 -10.09 -23.39 4.03
N GLU A 22 -9.64 -24.22 4.97
CA GLU A 22 -8.32 -24.11 5.61
C GLU A 22 -7.16 -24.10 4.60
N LYS A 23 -7.20 -24.98 3.60
CA LYS A 23 -6.18 -25.02 2.54
C LYS A 23 -6.27 -23.79 1.65
N LEU A 24 -7.48 -23.31 1.39
CA LEU A 24 -7.68 -22.10 0.60
C LEU A 24 -7.17 -20.87 1.34
N ILE A 25 -7.38 -20.78 2.67
CA ILE A 25 -6.84 -19.71 3.52
C ILE A 25 -5.31 -19.71 3.46
N ALA A 26 -4.68 -20.88 3.59
CA ALA A 26 -3.22 -21.00 3.47
C ALA A 26 -2.71 -20.54 2.09
N LEU A 27 -3.37 -20.95 1.01
CA LEU A 27 -3.03 -20.53 -0.36
C LEU A 27 -3.24 -19.03 -0.58
N ALA A 28 -4.38 -18.51 -0.12
CA ALA A 28 -4.72 -17.10 -0.23
C ALA A 28 -3.68 -16.25 0.51
N LYS A 29 -3.37 -16.62 1.77
CA LYS A 29 -2.37 -15.97 2.61
C LYS A 29 -1.00 -15.99 1.95
N ALA A 30 -0.56 -17.14 1.39
CA ALA A 30 0.72 -17.25 0.69
C ALA A 30 0.81 -16.37 -0.57
N GLY A 31 -0.32 -16.15 -1.27
CA GLY A 31 -0.37 -15.29 -2.45
C GLY A 31 -0.51 -13.78 -2.16
N LEU A 32 -0.73 -13.39 -0.89
CA LEU A 32 -0.68 -11.99 -0.50
C LEU A 32 0.76 -11.47 -0.53
N LYS A 33 0.91 -10.17 -0.79
CA LYS A 33 2.21 -9.51 -0.71
C LYS A 33 2.80 -9.63 0.70
N GLU A 34 4.11 -9.64 0.79
CA GLU A 34 4.81 -9.81 2.06
C GLU A 34 4.48 -8.69 3.05
N GLU A 35 4.38 -7.44 2.60
CA GLU A 35 4.06 -6.30 3.46
C GLU A 35 2.67 -6.43 4.09
N ILE A 36 1.72 -7.00 3.35
CA ILE A 36 0.36 -7.25 3.84
C ILE A 36 0.38 -8.43 4.82
N ARG A 37 1.11 -9.51 4.49
CA ARG A 37 1.25 -10.69 5.38
C ARG A 37 1.85 -10.33 6.72
N GLN A 38 2.84 -9.44 6.76
CA GLN A 38 3.47 -8.98 7.99
C GLN A 38 2.55 -8.06 8.81
N GLY A 39 1.58 -7.40 8.17
CA GLY A 39 0.61 -6.53 8.84
C GLY A 39 -0.66 -7.25 9.32
N LEU A 40 -0.85 -8.54 9.00
CA LEU A 40 -1.97 -9.31 9.54
C LEU A 40 -1.78 -9.51 11.05
N GLU A 41 -2.80 -9.18 11.82
CA GLU A 41 -2.85 -9.38 13.27
C GLU A 41 -3.12 -10.85 13.60
N LYS A 42 -3.93 -11.53 12.78
CA LYS A 42 -4.31 -12.92 13.01
C LYS A 42 -3.40 -13.89 12.27
N GLU A 43 -2.95 -14.92 13.00
CA GLU A 43 -2.18 -16.01 12.40
C GLU A 43 -3.11 -17.03 11.72
N GLU A 44 -4.28 -17.27 12.30
CA GLU A 44 -5.32 -18.19 11.82
C GLU A 44 -6.64 -17.46 11.54
N PHE A 45 -7.28 -17.82 10.44
CA PHE A 45 -8.56 -17.26 10.03
C PHE A 45 -9.59 -18.38 9.95
N ALA A 46 -10.83 -18.09 10.38
CA ALA A 46 -11.93 -19.04 10.30
C ALA A 46 -12.50 -19.15 8.87
N THR A 47 -12.43 -18.07 8.09
CA THR A 47 -12.95 -18.02 6.73
C THR A 47 -12.03 -17.26 5.79
N LEU A 48 -12.14 -17.54 4.48
CA LEU A 48 -11.43 -16.79 3.44
C LEU A 48 -11.79 -15.30 3.44
N ASP A 49 -13.06 -14.99 3.65
CA ASP A 49 -13.52 -13.60 3.66
C ASP A 49 -12.91 -12.81 4.82
N ALA A 50 -12.76 -13.42 6.01
CA ALA A 50 -12.10 -12.78 7.14
C ALA A 50 -10.62 -12.47 6.85
N LEU A 51 -9.91 -13.37 6.15
CA LEU A 51 -8.54 -13.12 5.71
C LEU A 51 -8.48 -11.93 4.74
N PHE A 52 -9.38 -11.87 3.77
CA PHE A 52 -9.37 -10.80 2.77
C PHE A 52 -9.81 -9.45 3.33
N GLU A 53 -10.76 -9.41 4.27
CA GLU A 53 -11.16 -8.17 4.94
C GLU A 53 -9.99 -7.54 5.70
N GLU A 54 -9.28 -8.33 6.52
CA GLU A 54 -8.12 -7.85 7.27
C GLU A 54 -6.98 -7.43 6.34
N ALA A 55 -6.72 -8.21 5.29
CA ALA A 55 -5.72 -7.86 4.28
C ALA A 55 -6.05 -6.54 3.54
N GLU A 56 -7.33 -6.27 3.27
CA GLU A 56 -7.78 -5.00 2.69
C GLU A 56 -7.56 -3.82 3.65
N GLU A 57 -7.83 -4.00 4.95
CA GLU A 57 -7.58 -2.99 5.98
C GLU A 57 -6.09 -2.65 6.10
N VAL A 58 -5.23 -3.68 6.13
CA VAL A 58 -3.77 -3.50 6.13
C VAL A 58 -3.29 -2.79 4.86
N GLU A 59 -3.82 -3.17 3.68
CA GLU A 59 -3.47 -2.48 2.43
C GLU A 59 -3.86 -1.00 2.45
N GLU A 60 -5.02 -0.63 3.02
CA GLU A 60 -5.45 0.76 3.18
C GLU A 60 -4.57 1.51 4.20
N GLY A 61 -4.24 0.92 5.35
CA GLY A 61 -3.33 1.52 6.33
C GLY A 61 -1.92 1.78 5.76
N LEU A 62 -1.43 0.88 4.89
CA LEU A 62 -0.16 1.09 4.19
C LEU A 62 -0.23 2.25 3.18
N LYS A 63 -1.37 2.48 2.52
CA LYS A 63 -1.57 3.63 1.62
C LYS A 63 -1.69 4.95 2.37
N GLU A 64 -2.21 4.93 3.60
CA GLU A 64 -2.36 6.13 4.43
C GLU A 64 -1.04 6.69 4.93
N THR A 65 0.06 5.92 4.95
CA THR A 65 1.37 6.50 5.19
C THR A 65 1.71 7.47 4.06
N PRO A 66 1.75 8.80 4.32
CA PRO A 66 2.18 9.73 3.30
C PRO A 66 3.61 9.34 2.95
N PRO A 67 4.01 9.32 1.67
CA PRO A 67 5.42 9.23 1.37
C PRO A 67 6.08 10.42 2.06
N SER A 68 6.88 10.14 3.08
CA SER A 68 7.84 11.08 3.67
C SER A 68 8.87 11.41 2.58
N SER A 69 8.43 12.25 1.66
CA SER A 69 9.28 12.94 0.72
C SER A 69 9.13 14.40 1.11
N PRO A 70 10.05 14.94 1.94
CA PRO A 70 10.26 16.37 1.95
C PRO A 70 10.81 16.70 0.56
N ARG A 71 9.90 16.85 -0.41
CA ARG A 71 10.23 17.31 -1.75
C ARG A 71 10.67 18.75 -1.58
N LYS A 72 11.98 18.89 -1.37
CA LYS A 72 12.81 20.08 -1.27
C LYS A 72 11.98 21.35 -1.43
N ARG A 73 11.84 22.11 -0.33
CA ARG A 73 11.57 23.54 -0.41
C ARG A 73 12.52 24.09 -1.48
N ARG A 74 12.01 24.45 -2.66
CA ARG A 74 12.75 25.33 -3.56
C ARG A 74 12.94 26.59 -2.75
N ARG A 75 14.11 26.74 -2.13
CA ARG A 75 14.67 28.05 -1.83
C ARG A 75 14.73 28.75 -3.17
N THR A 76 13.68 29.51 -3.48
CA THR A 76 13.87 30.69 -4.30
C THR A 76 14.78 31.58 -3.47
N SER A 77 16.08 31.50 -3.71
CA SER A 77 17.01 32.54 -3.32
C SER A 77 16.38 33.87 -3.75
N PRO A 78 16.29 34.87 -2.86
CA PRO A 78 16.05 36.23 -3.30
C PRO A 78 17.30 36.63 -4.07
N ASP A 79 17.25 36.52 -5.40
CA ASP A 79 18.29 37.11 -6.22
C ASP A 79 18.25 38.61 -5.98
N HIS A 80 19.35 39.10 -5.42
CA HIS A 80 19.53 40.46 -4.95
C HIS A 80 19.39 41.42 -6.14
N ARG A 81 18.22 42.07 -6.27
CA ARG A 81 18.13 43.35 -6.99
C ARG A 81 18.78 44.45 -6.15
N SER A 82 20.10 44.41 -6.07
CA SER A 82 20.93 45.57 -5.78
C SER A 82 21.19 46.33 -7.09
N SER A 83 20.19 47.04 -7.61
CA SER A 83 20.44 48.16 -8.53
C SER A 83 20.55 49.44 -7.71
N LYS A 84 21.66 49.55 -6.97
CA LYS A 84 22.04 50.81 -6.33
C LYS A 84 22.54 51.72 -7.44
N ARG A 85 21.83 52.83 -7.64
CA ARG A 85 22.25 53.96 -8.48
C ARG A 85 23.63 54.41 -8.01
N ASP A 86 24.62 54.39 -8.91
CA ASP A 86 25.70 55.38 -8.93
C ASP A 86 26.42 55.29 -10.28
N ALA A 87 26.29 56.33 -11.08
CA ALA A 87 27.19 56.63 -12.19
C ALA A 87 27.30 58.15 -12.26
N SER A 88 28.23 58.67 -11.48
CA SER A 88 28.77 60.01 -11.56
C SER A 88 29.65 60.15 -12.80
N ARG A 89 29.33 61.05 -13.74
CA ARG A 89 30.24 62.07 -14.29
C ARG A 89 29.52 63.00 -15.28
#